data_AF-A0A1B6E8D4-F1
#
_entry.id   AF-A0A1B6E8D4-F1
#
_cell.length_a   1.000
_cell.length_b   1.000
_cell.length_c   1.000
_cell.angle_alpha   90.00
_cell.angle_beta   90.00
_cell.angle_gamma   90.00
#
_symmetry.space_group_name_H-M   'P 1'
#
loop_
_entity.id
_entity.type
_entity.pdbx_description
1 polymer ?
#
loop_
_entity_poly.entity_id
_entity_poly.type
_entity_poly.pdbx_seq_one_letter_code
_entity_poly.pdbx_strand_id
1 'polypeptide(L)'
;MLYTPADKVELFADSLQTQFTPHPISYTWEHTERVKSTLNTYLQQTVTPPLLTFSPDQVADTIHSLKPRKAPGLDKLSNSALKHLPINMLETITDLFNGIMRTSHFPAPWKRAKIILIKKPHKSALFPENFRPISLLPNLSKVFERLVYTHLLSHLHNTIRPSVTNTPPPFN
;
A
#
# COMPACT_ATOMS: atom_id res chain seq x y z
N MET A 1 3.93 17.11 35.41
CA MET A 1 3.57 17.93 34.23
C MET A 1 2.63 17.11 33.36
N LEU A 2 1.52 17.70 32.91
CA LEU A 2 0.60 17.04 31.95
C LEU A 2 1.11 17.32 30.53
N TYR A 3 1.47 16.29 29.78
CA TYR A 3 1.88 16.41 28.37
C TYR A 3 0.75 16.97 27.52
N THR A 4 1.05 17.96 26.67
CA THR A 4 0.11 18.49 25.69
C THR A 4 -0.15 17.47 24.58
N PRO A 5 -1.23 17.61 23.79
CA PRO A 5 -1.44 16.78 22.61
C PRO A 5 -0.28 16.83 21.61
N ALA A 6 0.38 18.00 21.46
CA ALA A 6 1.54 18.15 20.60
C ALA A 6 2.74 17.35 21.11
N ASP A 7 3.05 17.45 22.41
CA ASP A 7 4.16 16.68 23.02
C ASP A 7 3.97 15.17 22.84
N LYS A 8 2.72 14.69 22.94
CA LYS A 8 2.39 13.29 22.69
C LYS A 8 2.63 12.90 21.23
N VAL A 9 2.25 13.76 20.29
CA VAL A 9 2.45 13.50 18.84
C VAL A 9 3.93 13.38 18.53
N GLU A 10 4.76 14.29 19.02
CA GLU A 10 6.22 14.24 18.81
C GLU A 10 6.82 12.97 19.44
N LEU A 11 6.42 12.64 20.67
CA LEU A 11 6.87 11.41 21.35
C LEU A 11 6.51 10.13 20.56
N PHE A 12 5.34 10.11 19.92
CA PHE A 12 5.00 9.03 19.00
C PHE A 12 5.81 9.07 17.70
N ALA A 13 6.04 10.25 17.13
CA ALA A 13 6.82 10.41 15.91
C ALA A 13 8.25 9.86 16.09
N ASP A 14 8.92 10.24 17.19
CA ASP A 14 10.27 9.75 17.53
C ASP A 14 10.30 8.22 17.71
N SER A 15 9.30 7.68 18.41
CA SER A 15 9.16 6.23 18.63
C SER A 15 8.99 5.48 17.31
N LEU A 16 8.11 5.98 16.43
CA LEU A 16 7.87 5.39 15.11
C LEU A 16 9.10 5.50 14.21
N GLN A 17 9.78 6.65 14.19
CA GLN A 17 11.00 6.85 13.41
C GLN A 17 12.08 5.83 13.79
N THR A 18 12.24 5.55 15.08
CA THR A 18 13.19 4.55 15.57
C THR A 18 12.77 3.13 15.18
N GLN A 19 11.48 2.82 15.29
CA GLN A 19 10.95 1.48 15.03
C GLN A 19 10.96 1.12 13.53
N PHE A 20 10.70 2.08 12.65
CA PHE A 20 10.60 1.88 11.20
C PHE A 20 11.91 2.23 10.49
N THR A 21 13.03 1.73 11.01
CA THR A 21 14.32 1.80 10.34
C THR A 21 14.56 0.56 9.48
N PRO A 22 15.18 0.69 8.29
CA PRO A 22 15.60 -0.46 7.52
C PRO A 22 16.49 -1.36 8.36
N HIS A 23 16.21 -2.67 8.36
CA HIS A 23 17.10 -3.62 9.01
C HIS A 23 18.48 -3.56 8.32
N PRO A 24 19.59 -3.49 9.06
CA PRO A 24 20.92 -3.52 8.47
C PRO A 24 21.18 -4.93 7.92
N ILE A 25 20.73 -5.18 6.69
CA ILE A 25 21.00 -6.44 6.03
C ILE A 25 22.41 -6.36 5.45
N SER A 26 23.32 -7.17 5.99
CA SER A 26 24.62 -7.40 5.39
C SER A 26 24.49 -8.49 4.34
N TYR A 27 24.39 -8.09 3.07
CA TYR A 27 24.47 -9.03 1.94
C TYR A 27 25.93 -9.32 1.64
N THR A 28 26.25 -10.56 1.28
CA THR A 28 27.59 -10.85 0.77
C THR A 28 27.81 -10.13 -0.58
N TRP A 29 29.06 -9.86 -0.91
CA TRP A 29 29.44 -9.29 -2.20
C TRP A 29 28.92 -10.15 -3.35
N GLU A 30 29.03 -11.49 -3.23
CA GLU A 30 28.58 -12.44 -4.25
C GLU A 30 27.06 -12.36 -4.47
N HIS A 31 26.28 -12.23 -3.39
CA HIS A 31 24.84 -12.04 -3.51
C HIS A 31 24.52 -10.74 -4.24
N THR A 32 25.20 -9.66 -3.88
CA THR A 32 25.01 -8.33 -4.46
C THR A 32 25.32 -8.33 -5.96
N GLU A 33 26.44 -8.92 -6.36
CA GLU A 33 26.83 -9.00 -7.77
C GLU A 33 25.89 -9.90 -8.57
N ARG A 34 25.44 -11.02 -7.99
CA ARG A 34 24.44 -11.87 -8.64
C ARG A 34 23.14 -11.11 -8.91
N VAL A 35 22.65 -10.33 -7.94
CA VAL A 35 21.44 -9.51 -8.11
C VAL A 35 21.66 -8.44 -9.19
N LYS A 36 22.77 -7.70 -9.14
CA LYS A 36 23.09 -6.68 -10.16
C LYS A 36 23.19 -7.27 -11.56
N SER A 37 23.90 -8.40 -11.71
CA SER A 37 24.04 -9.10 -13.00
C SER A 37 22.70 -9.57 -13.54
N THR A 38 21.85 -10.13 -12.68
CA THR A 38 20.48 -10.56 -13.07
C THR A 38 19.64 -9.38 -13.53
N LEU A 39 19.66 -8.26 -12.79
CA LEU A 39 18.93 -7.05 -13.14
C LEU A 39 19.43 -6.44 -14.45
N ASN A 40 20.75 -6.33 -14.64
CA ASN A 40 21.32 -5.81 -15.89
C ASN A 40 20.92 -6.67 -17.09
N THR A 41 20.97 -7.99 -16.94
CA THR A 41 20.50 -8.92 -17.98
C THR A 41 19.03 -8.68 -18.33
N TYR A 42 18.17 -8.51 -17.32
CA TYR A 42 16.74 -8.26 -17.52
C TYR A 42 16.48 -6.90 -18.19
N LEU A 43 17.14 -5.83 -17.72
CA LEU A 43 16.97 -4.47 -18.25
C LEU A 43 17.51 -4.30 -19.67
N GLN A 44 18.45 -5.15 -20.11
CA GLN A 44 18.98 -5.16 -21.47
C GLN A 44 18.11 -5.94 -22.47
N GLN A 45 17.06 -6.62 -22.02
CA GLN A 45 16.13 -7.32 -22.90
C GLN A 45 15.37 -6.29 -23.77
N THR A 46 15.32 -6.53 -25.08
CA THR A 46 14.59 -5.68 -26.04
C THR A 46 13.09 -5.94 -26.07
N VAL A 47 12.62 -6.98 -25.36
CA VAL A 47 11.21 -7.32 -25.25
C VAL A 47 10.60 -6.48 -24.13
N THR A 48 9.91 -5.41 -24.51
CA THR A 48 9.08 -4.67 -23.56
C THR A 48 7.82 -5.49 -23.28
N PRO A 49 7.56 -5.91 -22.03
CA PRO A 49 6.29 -6.56 -21.72
C PRO A 49 5.12 -5.60 -22.02
N PRO A 50 3.95 -6.11 -22.41
CA PRO A 50 2.79 -5.27 -22.64
C PRO A 50 2.50 -4.45 -21.38
N LEU A 51 2.27 -3.14 -21.57
CA LEU A 51 1.93 -2.25 -20.46
C LEU A 51 0.65 -2.74 -19.79
N LEU A 52 0.69 -2.89 -18.47
CA LEU A 52 -0.51 -3.16 -17.69
C LEU A 52 -1.47 -1.98 -17.87
N THR A 53 -2.66 -2.30 -18.37
CA THR A 53 -3.76 -1.35 -18.54
C THR A 53 -5.00 -1.88 -17.83
N PHE A 54 -5.84 -0.96 -17.40
CA PHE A 54 -7.10 -1.23 -16.72
C PHE A 54 -8.25 -0.73 -17.58
N SER A 55 -9.34 -1.50 -17.65
CA SER A 55 -10.59 -1.05 -18.25
C SER A 55 -11.45 -0.28 -17.24
N PRO A 56 -12.39 0.58 -17.69
CA PRO A 56 -13.34 1.24 -16.80
C PRO A 56 -14.15 0.25 -15.97
N ASP A 57 -14.51 -0.90 -16.53
CA ASP A 57 -15.24 -1.95 -15.81
C ASP A 57 -14.42 -2.53 -14.65
N GLN A 58 -13.13 -2.82 -14.87
CA GLN A 58 -12.25 -3.31 -13.80
C GLN A 58 -12.13 -2.29 -12.66
N VAL A 59 -12.03 -1.00 -13.01
CA VAL A 59 -11.98 0.09 -12.03
C VAL A 59 -13.31 0.19 -11.27
N ALA A 60 -14.44 0.15 -11.98
CA ALA A 60 -15.77 0.20 -11.41
C ALA A 60 -16.01 -0.97 -10.46
N ASP A 61 -15.74 -2.21 -10.89
CA ASP A 61 -15.87 -3.42 -10.09
C ASP A 61 -15.03 -3.35 -8.83
N THR A 62 -13.79 -2.87 -8.96
CA THR A 62 -12.91 -2.68 -7.80
C THR A 62 -13.49 -1.67 -6.82
N ILE A 63 -14.03 -0.54 -7.29
CA ILE A 63 -14.69 0.47 -6.47
C ILE A 63 -15.97 -0.08 -5.82
N HIS A 64 -16.79 -0.81 -6.56
CA HIS A 64 -18.03 -1.41 -6.06
C HIS A 64 -17.78 -2.53 -5.04
N SER A 65 -16.62 -3.19 -5.08
CA SER A 65 -16.20 -4.17 -4.07
C SER A 65 -15.81 -3.54 -2.72
N LEU A 66 -15.56 -2.22 -2.66
CA LEU A 66 -15.09 -1.56 -1.46
C LEU A 66 -16.12 -1.59 -0.32
N LYS A 67 -15.67 -1.78 0.92
CA LYS A 67 -16.55 -1.64 2.09
C LYS A 67 -16.87 -0.14 2.31
N PRO A 68 -18.14 0.30 2.35
CA PRO A 68 -18.51 1.72 2.32
C PRO A 68 -18.07 2.50 3.57
N ARG A 69 -18.10 1.86 4.75
CA ARG A 69 -17.81 2.50 6.05
C ARG A 69 -16.33 2.46 6.45
N LYS A 70 -15.42 2.57 5.47
CA LYS A 70 -13.98 2.67 5.74
C LYS A 70 -13.56 4.13 5.84
N ALA A 71 -12.63 4.40 6.76
CA ALA A 71 -12.10 5.74 6.99
C ALA A 71 -11.38 6.27 5.74
N PRO A 72 -11.62 7.53 5.33
CA PRO A 72 -10.92 8.15 4.22
C PRO A 72 -9.47 8.52 4.59
N GLY A 73 -8.66 8.79 3.57
CA GLY A 73 -7.33 9.36 3.73
C GLY A 73 -7.38 10.87 4.00
N LEU A 74 -6.25 11.54 3.79
CA LEU A 74 -6.12 12.99 3.96
C LEU A 74 -7.00 13.80 2.97
N ASP A 75 -7.35 13.20 1.84
CA ASP A 75 -8.22 13.76 0.80
C ASP A 75 -9.71 13.75 1.18
N LYS A 76 -10.09 13.07 2.26
CA LYS A 76 -11.46 12.94 2.76
C LYS A 76 -12.43 12.25 1.79
N LEU A 77 -11.93 11.65 0.70
CA LEU A 77 -12.75 10.91 -0.26
C LEU A 77 -13.12 9.54 0.32
N SER A 78 -14.39 9.36 0.67
CA SER A 78 -14.89 8.11 1.24
C SER A 78 -15.19 7.06 0.16
N ASN A 79 -15.16 5.78 0.54
CA ASN A 79 -15.60 4.70 -0.35
C ASN A 79 -17.06 4.86 -0.79
N SER A 80 -17.91 5.42 0.08
CA SER A 80 -19.28 5.74 -0.29
C SER A 80 -19.33 6.76 -1.42
N ALA A 81 -18.51 7.82 -1.37
CA ALA A 81 -18.46 8.81 -2.45
C ALA A 81 -17.97 8.18 -3.76
N LEU A 82 -16.92 7.35 -3.71
CA LEU A 82 -16.40 6.67 -4.90
C LEU A 82 -17.44 5.79 -5.60
N LYS A 83 -18.30 5.11 -4.84
CA LYS A 83 -19.35 4.25 -5.39
C LYS A 83 -20.49 5.00 -6.11
N HIS A 84 -20.62 6.31 -5.88
CA HIS A 84 -21.65 7.14 -6.51
C HIS A 84 -21.06 8.04 -7.61
N LEU A 85 -19.82 7.79 -8.04
CA LEU A 85 -19.24 8.54 -9.14
C LEU A 85 -19.98 8.24 -10.46
N PRO A 86 -20.21 9.26 -11.30
CA PRO A 86 -20.76 9.05 -12.63
C PRO A 86 -19.75 8.38 -13.56
N ILE A 87 -20.24 7.79 -14.66
CA ILE A 87 -19.41 7.01 -15.60
C ILE A 87 -18.21 7.78 -16.15
N ASN A 88 -18.40 9.05 -16.51
CA ASN A 88 -17.32 9.91 -17.02
C ASN A 88 -16.19 10.13 -16.01
N MET A 89 -16.51 10.10 -14.70
CA MET A 89 -15.49 10.17 -13.65
C MET A 89 -14.74 8.85 -13.51
N LEU A 90 -15.41 7.71 -13.70
CA LEU A 90 -14.75 6.40 -13.71
C LEU A 90 -13.78 6.27 -14.89
N GLU A 91 -14.17 6.75 -16.07
CA GLU A 91 -13.28 6.83 -17.24
C GLU A 91 -12.05 7.71 -16.95
N THR A 92 -12.26 8.89 -16.37
CA THR A 92 -11.15 9.79 -16.00
C THR A 92 -10.19 9.15 -14.98
N ILE A 93 -10.71 8.43 -13.99
CA ILE A 93 -9.90 7.69 -13.02
C ILE A 93 -9.12 6.56 -13.71
N THR A 94 -9.74 5.90 -14.68
CA THR A 94 -9.11 4.83 -15.48
C THR A 94 -7.94 5.38 -16.29
N ASP A 95 -8.13 6.51 -16.97
CA ASP A 95 -7.07 7.20 -17.70
C ASP A 95 -5.93 7.64 -16.79
N LEU A 96 -6.25 8.11 -15.58
CA LEU A 96 -5.26 8.44 -14.57
C LEU A 96 -4.43 7.20 -14.18
N PHE A 97 -5.08 6.07 -13.88
CA PHE A 97 -4.37 4.83 -13.52
C PHE A 97 -3.51 4.29 -14.65
N ASN A 98 -4.02 4.31 -15.88
CA ASN A 98 -3.26 3.91 -17.06
C ASN A 98 -2.10 4.88 -17.34
N GLY A 99 -2.27 6.17 -17.05
CA GLY A 99 -1.21 7.17 -17.07
C GLY A 99 -0.10 6.86 -16.06
N ILE A 100 -0.46 6.46 -14.84
CA ILE A 100 0.50 6.04 -13.80
C ILE A 100 1.30 4.82 -14.28
N MET A 101 0.63 3.80 -14.83
CA MET A 101 1.30 2.60 -15.36
C MET A 101 2.23 2.93 -16.54
N ARG A 102 1.80 3.80 -17.46
CA ARG A 102 2.60 4.22 -18.62
C ARG A 102 3.84 5.02 -18.23
N THR A 103 3.72 5.89 -17.25
CA THR A 103 4.80 6.82 -16.83
C THR A 103 5.67 6.26 -15.71
N SER A 104 5.26 5.15 -15.09
CA SER A 104 5.83 4.64 -13.83
C SER A 104 5.89 5.69 -12.71
N HIS A 105 5.03 6.72 -12.76
CA HIS A 105 5.03 7.82 -11.82
C HIS A 105 3.85 7.75 -10.85
N PHE A 106 4.11 7.30 -9.61
CA PHE A 106 3.09 7.24 -8.58
C PHE A 106 2.90 8.59 -7.86
N PRO A 107 1.66 9.13 -7.77
CA PRO A 107 1.40 10.44 -7.20
C PRO A 107 1.93 10.62 -5.77
N ALA A 108 2.74 11.66 -5.54
CA ALA A 108 3.26 11.97 -4.21
C ALA A 108 2.16 12.17 -3.13
N PRO A 109 1.01 12.81 -3.42
CA PRO A 109 -0.08 12.91 -2.45
C PRO A 109 -0.62 11.55 -1.98
N TRP A 110 -0.56 10.52 -2.85
CA TRP A 110 -1.02 9.17 -2.53
C TRP A 110 -0.04 8.39 -1.67
N LYS A 111 1.23 8.82 -1.59
CA LYS A 111 2.24 8.27 -0.67
C LYS A 111 2.09 8.77 0.76
N ARG A 112 1.27 9.81 1.00
CA ARG A 112 1.07 10.40 2.32
C ARG A 112 -0.12 9.76 3.02
N ALA A 113 0.10 9.27 4.24
CA ALA A 113 -0.92 8.65 5.07
C ALA A 113 -1.19 9.46 6.34
N LYS A 114 -2.43 9.43 6.83
CA LYS A 114 -2.74 9.85 8.20
C LYS A 114 -2.48 8.68 9.14
N ILE A 115 -1.58 8.85 10.10
CA ILE A 115 -1.30 7.81 11.10
C ILE A 115 -2.32 7.92 12.24
N ILE A 116 -2.99 6.80 12.53
CA ILE A 116 -3.87 6.64 13.69
C ILE A 116 -3.27 5.59 14.61
N LEU A 117 -3.16 5.91 15.90
CA LEU A 117 -2.55 5.03 16.89
C LEU A 117 -3.65 4.28 17.66
N ILE A 118 -3.62 2.95 17.58
CA ILE A 118 -4.53 2.08 18.33
C ILE A 118 -3.78 1.42 19.48
N LYS A 119 -4.23 1.67 20.70
CA LYS A 119 -3.64 1.05 21.90
C LYS A 119 -3.73 -0.48 21.83
N LYS A 120 -2.63 -1.16 22.14
CA LYS A 120 -2.62 -2.63 22.29
C LYS A 120 -3.49 -3.03 23.50
N PRO A 121 -4.31 -4.09 23.37
CA PRO A 121 -5.08 -4.62 24.51
C PRO A 121 -4.15 -4.94 25.69
N HIS A 122 -4.63 -4.70 26.91
CA HIS A 122 -3.94 -5.04 28.16
C HIS A 122 -2.54 -4.42 28.38
N LYS A 123 -2.14 -3.41 27.59
CA LYS A 123 -0.89 -2.67 27.77
C LYS A 123 -1.12 -1.29 28.35
N SER A 124 -0.09 -0.70 28.95
CA SER A 124 -0.15 0.66 29.49
C SER A 124 -0.18 1.70 28.36
N ALA A 125 -1.01 2.73 28.51
CA ALA A 125 -1.07 3.85 27.57
C ALA A 125 0.06 4.88 27.78
N LEU A 126 0.90 4.67 28.79
CA LEU A 126 2.00 5.58 29.11
C LEU A 126 3.17 5.46 28.13
N PHE A 127 3.28 4.33 27.42
CA PHE A 127 4.42 4.05 26.56
C PHE A 127 4.02 3.98 25.08
N PRO A 128 4.75 4.65 24.18
CA PRO A 128 4.38 4.74 22.77
C PRO A 128 4.44 3.42 22.01
N GLU A 129 5.37 2.53 22.38
CA GLU A 129 5.53 1.20 21.80
C GLU A 129 4.32 0.28 22.06
N ASN A 130 3.44 0.67 23.00
CA ASN A 130 2.19 -0.03 23.28
C ASN A 130 1.05 0.33 22.32
N PHE A 131 1.31 1.10 21.28
CA PHE A 131 0.35 1.43 20.23
C PHE A 131 0.67 0.71 18.92
N ARG A 132 -0.34 0.52 18.08
CA ARG A 132 -0.25 0.02 16.71
C ARG A 132 -0.55 1.18 15.76
N PRO A 133 0.39 1.60 14.91
CA PRO A 133 0.10 2.60 13.90
C PRO A 133 -0.76 1.97 12.78
N ILE A 134 -1.80 2.69 12.38
CA ILE A 134 -2.60 2.40 11.19
C ILE A 134 -2.46 3.58 10.23
N SER A 135 -1.97 3.28 9.02
CA SER A 135 -1.82 4.24 7.94
C SER A 135 -3.10 4.36 7.13
N LEU A 136 -3.76 5.53 7.20
CA LEU A 136 -4.91 5.86 6.36
C LEU A 136 -4.42 6.57 5.09
N LEU A 137 -4.19 5.79 4.04
CA LEU A 137 -3.91 6.27 2.69
C LEU A 137 -5.19 6.73 1.96
N PRO A 138 -5.08 7.60 0.94
CA PRO A 138 -6.18 7.91 0.02
C PRO A 138 -6.86 6.64 -0.53
N ASN A 139 -8.18 6.67 -0.67
CA ASN A 139 -8.91 5.46 -1.09
C ASN A 139 -8.65 5.13 -2.56
N LEU A 140 -8.47 6.13 -3.43
CA LEU A 140 -8.08 5.92 -4.83
C LEU A 140 -6.70 5.25 -4.97
N SER A 141 -5.74 5.59 -4.10
CA SER A 141 -4.44 4.89 -4.03
C SER A 141 -4.63 3.38 -3.84
N LYS A 142 -5.48 3.01 -2.88
CA LYS A 142 -5.76 1.60 -2.56
C LYS A 142 -6.49 0.88 -3.69
N VAL A 143 -7.36 1.58 -4.42
CA VAL A 143 -8.03 1.02 -5.60
C VAL A 143 -6.99 0.68 -6.67
N PHE A 144 -6.07 1.60 -6.96
CA PHE A 144 -4.97 1.35 -7.89
C PHE A 144 -4.10 0.17 -7.44
N GLU A 145 -3.66 0.17 -6.17
CA GLU A 145 -2.87 -0.93 -5.60
C GLU A 145 -3.61 -2.27 -5.70
N ARG A 146 -4.93 -2.29 -5.51
CA ARG A 146 -5.75 -3.51 -5.62
C ARG A 146 -5.79 -4.04 -7.05
N LEU A 147 -5.86 -3.16 -8.05
CA LEU A 147 -5.80 -3.54 -9.47
C LEU A 147 -4.45 -4.16 -9.81
N VAL A 148 -3.35 -3.49 -9.43
CA VAL A 148 -1.98 -4.01 -9.62
C VAL A 148 -1.79 -5.35 -8.89
N TYR A 149 -2.25 -5.44 -7.64
CA TYR A 149 -2.19 -6.67 -6.84
C TYR A 149 -2.90 -7.83 -7.53
N THR A 150 -4.11 -7.58 -8.05
CA THR A 150 -4.90 -8.63 -8.73
C THR A 150 -4.18 -9.15 -9.97
N HIS A 151 -3.56 -8.25 -10.74
CA HIS A 151 -2.73 -8.62 -11.89
C HIS A 151 -1.47 -9.37 -11.47
N LEU A 152 -0.75 -8.92 -10.44
CA LEU A 152 0.45 -9.62 -9.96
C LEU A 152 0.11 -11.02 -9.43
N LEU A 153 -1.01 -11.15 -8.72
CA LEU A 153 -1.42 -12.43 -8.14
C LEU A 153 -1.72 -13.46 -9.24
N SER A 154 -2.33 -13.07 -10.36
CA SER A 154 -2.60 -14.00 -11.47
C SER A 154 -1.31 -14.57 -12.10
N HIS A 155 -0.19 -13.84 -12.04
CA HIS A 155 1.10 -14.26 -12.57
C HIS A 155 1.96 -15.00 -11.54
N LEU A 156 1.80 -14.68 -10.25
CA LEU A 156 2.65 -15.20 -9.18
C LEU A 156 2.06 -16.42 -8.46
N HIS A 157 0.78 -16.72 -8.66
CA HIS A 157 0.06 -17.80 -7.96
C HIS A 157 0.78 -19.17 -8.02
N ASN A 158 1.50 -19.44 -9.10
CA ASN A 158 2.21 -20.72 -9.30
C ASN A 158 3.74 -20.63 -9.06
N THR A 159 4.26 -19.44 -8.78
CA THR A 159 5.71 -19.17 -8.67
C THR A 159 6.16 -18.98 -7.23
N ILE A 160 5.27 -18.50 -6.36
CA ILE A 160 5.56 -18.27 -4.93
C ILE A 160 5.01 -19.46 -4.12
N ARG A 161 5.82 -20.00 -3.19
CA ARG A 161 5.53 -21.23 -2.44
C ARG A 161 4.08 -21.27 -1.88
N PRO A 162 3.31 -22.37 -2.07
CA PRO A 162 1.91 -22.50 -1.65
C PRO A 162 1.70 -22.58 -0.12
N SER A 163 2.74 -22.51 0.70
CA SER A 163 2.65 -22.76 2.15
C SER A 163 2.16 -21.57 3.00
N VAL A 164 1.81 -20.44 2.39
CA VAL A 164 1.36 -19.23 3.12
C VAL A 164 -0.13 -18.90 2.86
N THR A 165 -0.77 -19.52 1.87
CA THR A 165 -2.14 -19.14 1.45
C THR A 165 -3.26 -19.98 2.05
N ASN A 166 -2.96 -21.11 2.73
CA ASN A 166 -3.99 -22.08 3.17
C ASN A 166 -3.96 -22.47 4.66
N THR A 167 -3.21 -21.77 5.53
CA THR A 167 -3.36 -21.99 6.97
C THR A 167 -4.38 -21.00 7.54
N PRO A 168 -5.57 -21.45 7.98
CA PRO A 168 -6.45 -20.60 8.77
C PRO A 168 -5.70 -20.14 10.03
N PRO A 169 -5.92 -18.91 10.51
CA PRO A 169 -5.28 -18.45 11.74
C PRO A 169 -5.61 -19.43 12.87
N PRO A 170 -4.64 -19.84 13.70
CA PRO A 170 -4.94 -20.65 14.86
C PRO A 170 -5.90 -19.86 15.75
N PHE A 171 -7.10 -20.42 15.94
CA PHE A 171 -7.99 -19.97 17.01
C PHE A 171 -7.27 -20.27 18.33
N ASN A 172 -6.90 -19.21 19.04
CA ASN A 172 -6.81 -19.12 20.50
C ASN A 172 -6.76 -17.65 20.90
#